data_AF-A0A932JU65-F1
#
_entry.id   AF-A0A932JU65-F1
#
_cell.length_a   1.000
_cell.length_b   1.000
_cell.length_c   1.000
_cell.angle_alpha   90.00
_cell.angle_beta   90.00
_cell.angle_gamma   90.00
#
_symmetry.space_group_name_H-M   'P 1'
#
loop_
_entity.id
_entity.type
_entity.pdbx_description
1 polymer ?
#
loop_
_entity_poly.entity_id
_entity_poly.type
_entity_poly.pdbx_seq_one_letter_code
_entity_poly.pdbx_strand_id
1 'polypeptide(L)'
;MPRSSIGALAAVLALSASWARTASQEAFPSIAVPQMQLTELTGEIRIETPNRAETVAGKSLPFIRAGSLVRVLSGRAEFETDYHAVIRARKGDSFRFTAIAPAGAKPGVVRIAAATSERDTPSLMVKVGEQGFRIHRRGVLEVAGTSPGESTVRTEGGSPQIPAVEISREGALMAGARNLPPGRRLVVAVDPYPGFENAPASLASLSVVRESDSVFSVKALRYGENVQATREDRVDEAISGWPASSRRTAELMMSKYGLPDRVSSGKLVWENSSPWKETTVYRIGTMHAFPLQHEDILRQSAAYEVPREKGPELERLDIGVSVERDYKGLSAVSDSEDGNFLAVNLAVEVLKGDKTPEQARETYSRAIMLSAEGKSSPYTQGFLFQRP
;
A
#
# COMPACT_ATOMS: atom_id res chain seq x y z
N MET A 1 57.49 -74.32 6.83
CA MET A 1 57.00 -74.02 5.47
C MET A 1 56.04 -72.84 5.55
N PRO A 2 56.15 -71.85 4.66
CA PRO A 2 56.23 -70.45 5.09
C PRO A 2 54.89 -69.72 5.07
N ARG A 3 54.73 -68.82 6.05
CA ARG A 3 53.91 -67.61 5.95
C ARG A 3 54.84 -66.40 5.83
N SER A 4 54.32 -65.42 5.11
CA SER A 4 54.97 -64.36 4.39
C SER A 4 55.54 -63.23 5.26
N SER A 5 56.72 -62.76 4.85
CA SER A 5 57.27 -61.38 4.82
C SER A 5 56.44 -60.28 5.50
N ILE A 6 56.90 -59.63 6.59
CA ILE A 6 57.94 -58.58 6.72
C ILE A 6 57.60 -57.29 5.97
N GLY A 7 57.40 -56.22 6.75
CA GLY A 7 57.47 -54.82 6.31
C GLY A 7 56.94 -53.78 7.32
N ALA A 8 57.75 -53.42 8.32
CA ALA A 8 57.88 -52.11 9.01
C ALA A 8 56.60 -51.44 9.63
N LEU A 9 56.37 -51.29 10.95
CA LEU A 9 57.13 -50.64 12.06
C LEU A 9 57.78 -49.30 11.67
N ALA A 10 57.62 -48.16 12.34
CA ALA A 10 56.82 -47.71 13.47
C ALA A 10 57.09 -46.19 13.63
N ALA A 11 56.06 -45.37 13.90
CA ALA A 11 56.20 -44.08 14.61
C ALA A 11 54.81 -43.50 14.89
N VAL A 12 54.16 -43.94 15.98
CA VAL A 12 53.00 -43.26 16.57
C VAL A 12 53.26 -43.19 18.07
N LEU A 13 53.72 -42.04 18.55
CA LEU A 13 53.80 -41.70 19.96
C LEU A 13 53.39 -40.23 20.13
N ALA A 14 52.59 -40.01 21.18
CA ALA A 14 52.15 -38.74 21.77
C ALA A 14 50.91 -38.04 21.16
N LEU A 15 49.73 -38.52 21.57
CA LEU A 15 48.48 -37.77 21.60
C LEU A 15 48.09 -37.54 23.07
N SER A 16 48.48 -36.40 23.63
CA SER A 16 47.83 -35.83 24.82
C SER A 16 47.98 -34.32 24.86
N ALA A 17 46.84 -33.66 25.05
CA ALA A 17 46.63 -32.27 25.45
C ALA A 17 46.99 -31.14 24.47
N SER A 18 46.01 -30.72 23.66
CA SER A 18 45.69 -29.31 23.47
C SER A 18 44.23 -29.16 23.03
N TRP A 19 43.34 -28.95 24.00
CA TRP A 19 42.02 -28.38 23.75
C TRP A 19 42.15 -26.86 23.84
N ALA A 20 42.68 -26.24 22.79
CA ALA A 20 42.47 -24.82 22.54
C ALA A 20 41.39 -24.71 21.46
N ARG A 21 40.28 -24.06 21.85
CA ARG A 21 39.10 -23.81 21.02
C ARG A 21 39.49 -23.14 19.70
N THR A 22 39.42 -23.88 18.60
CA THR A 22 39.26 -23.28 17.27
C THR A 22 37.78 -22.93 17.11
N ALA A 23 37.36 -21.82 17.73
CA ALA A 23 36.17 -21.13 17.26
C ALA A 23 36.58 -20.48 15.92
N SER A 24 36.32 -21.19 14.83
CA SER A 24 36.31 -20.56 13.50
C SER A 24 35.30 -19.42 13.57
N GLN A 25 35.85 -18.21 13.65
CA GLN A 25 35.10 -16.98 13.48
C GLN A 25 34.60 -17.01 12.03
N GLU A 26 33.37 -17.47 11.82
CA GLU A 26 32.67 -17.19 10.57
C GLU A 26 32.69 -15.67 10.42
N ALA A 27 33.48 -15.20 9.45
CA ALA A 27 33.51 -13.80 9.10
C ALA A 27 32.11 -13.44 8.60
N PHE A 28 31.29 -12.85 9.47
CA PHE A 28 30.05 -12.20 9.06
C PHE A 28 30.40 -11.25 7.91
N PRO A 29 29.69 -11.28 6.78
CA PRO A 29 29.94 -10.36 5.69
C PRO A 29 29.86 -8.94 6.26
N SER A 30 30.96 -8.19 6.19
CA SER A 30 30.98 -6.81 6.66
C SER A 30 29.82 -6.09 6.01
N ILE A 31 28.91 -5.53 6.81
CA ILE A 31 27.74 -4.80 6.32
C ILE A 31 28.27 -3.70 5.42
N ALA A 32 28.10 -3.87 4.10
CA ALA A 32 28.59 -2.91 3.12
C ALA A 32 27.81 -1.61 3.34
N VAL A 33 28.51 -0.57 3.78
CA VAL A 33 27.95 0.78 3.85
C VAL A 33 27.53 1.18 2.45
N PRO A 34 26.31 1.71 2.24
CA PRO A 34 25.83 2.09 0.93
C PRO A 34 26.83 3.02 0.23
N GLN A 35 27.12 2.71 -1.03
CA GLN A 35 28.09 3.42 -1.84
C GLN A 35 27.38 4.26 -2.90
N MET A 36 28.12 5.23 -3.43
CA MET A 36 27.74 6.00 -4.60
C MET A 36 28.88 5.88 -5.61
N GLN A 37 28.57 5.56 -6.85
CA GLN A 37 29.52 5.41 -7.93
C GLN A 37 29.34 6.56 -8.94
N LEU A 38 30.43 7.14 -9.41
CA LEU A 38 30.39 8.01 -10.59
C LEU A 38 30.16 7.14 -11.83
N THR A 39 29.09 7.36 -12.59
CA THR A 39 28.73 6.54 -13.76
C THR A 39 29.08 7.23 -15.08
N GLU A 40 28.98 8.56 -15.12
CA GLU A 40 29.38 9.37 -16.27
C GLU A 40 30.13 10.61 -15.80
N LEU A 41 31.22 10.96 -16.48
CA LEU A 41 31.91 12.22 -16.28
C LEU A 41 32.33 12.82 -17.62
N THR A 42 31.86 14.03 -17.89
CA THR A 42 32.37 14.89 -18.96
C THR A 42 32.84 16.18 -18.29
N GLY A 43 34.15 16.37 -18.15
CA GLY A 43 34.74 17.53 -17.46
C GLY A 43 35.48 17.12 -16.19
N GLU A 44 35.35 17.92 -15.14
CA GLU A 44 36.10 17.78 -13.90
C GLU A 44 35.20 17.91 -12.68
N ILE A 45 35.39 17.02 -11.71
CA ILE A 45 34.77 17.10 -10.39
C ILE A 45 35.84 17.15 -9.31
N ARG A 46 35.47 17.71 -8.15
CA ARG A 46 36.26 17.69 -6.92
C ARG A 46 35.48 16.96 -5.84
N ILE A 47 36.13 15.98 -5.23
CA ILE A 47 35.58 15.17 -4.14
C ILE A 47 36.37 15.51 -2.87
N GLU A 48 35.67 15.99 -1.85
CA GLU A 48 36.25 16.38 -0.56
C GLU A 48 35.70 15.45 0.53
N THR A 49 36.60 14.66 1.12
CA THR A 49 36.34 13.88 2.34
C THR A 49 36.91 14.64 3.54
N PRO A 50 36.57 14.27 4.80
CA PRO A 50 37.15 14.91 5.98
C PRO A 50 38.69 14.95 5.99
N ASN A 51 39.34 13.97 5.36
CA ASN A 51 40.80 13.79 5.46
C ASN A 51 41.55 14.03 4.13
N ARG A 52 40.84 14.23 3.02
CA ARG A 52 41.44 14.30 1.68
C ARG A 52 40.53 14.99 0.68
N ALA A 53 41.10 15.84 -0.18
CA ALA A 53 40.45 16.35 -1.38
C ALA A 53 41.16 15.80 -2.62
N GLU A 54 40.38 15.42 -3.63
CA GLU A 54 40.90 14.97 -4.93
C GLU A 54 40.10 15.57 -6.09
N THR A 55 40.78 15.86 -7.18
CA THR A 55 40.17 16.29 -8.44
C THR A 55 40.20 15.10 -9.39
N VAL A 56 39.05 14.80 -9.99
CA VAL A 56 38.87 13.69 -10.92
C VAL A 56 38.52 14.27 -12.28
N ALA A 57 39.29 13.89 -13.29
CA ALA A 57 39.11 14.26 -14.68
C ALA A 57 39.24 13.02 -15.58
N GLY A 58 38.40 12.91 -16.62
CA GLY A 58 38.46 11.80 -17.58
C GLY A 58 37.74 10.53 -17.14
N LYS A 59 38.19 9.35 -17.64
CA LYS A 59 37.43 8.08 -17.59
C LYS A 59 37.54 7.29 -16.28
N SER A 60 38.31 7.72 -15.29
CA SER A 60 38.37 7.04 -14.00
C SER A 60 37.10 7.36 -13.21
N LEU A 61 36.29 6.33 -12.93
CA LEU A 61 35.00 6.41 -12.26
C LEU A 61 35.14 5.92 -10.80
N PRO A 62 35.46 6.79 -9.83
CA PRO A 62 35.66 6.38 -8.44
C PRO A 62 34.34 6.07 -7.74
N PHE A 63 34.45 5.23 -6.70
CA PHE A 63 33.44 5.15 -5.64
C PHE A 63 33.58 6.32 -4.69
N ILE A 64 32.47 6.97 -4.40
CA ILE A 64 32.37 8.14 -3.54
C ILE A 64 31.91 7.68 -2.15
N ARG A 65 32.76 7.94 -1.15
CA ARG A 65 32.50 7.53 0.23
C ARG A 65 31.41 8.37 0.87
N ALA A 66 30.64 7.76 1.75
CA ALA A 66 29.73 8.49 2.63
C ALA A 66 30.47 9.61 3.40
N GLY A 67 29.83 10.77 3.52
CA GLY A 67 30.38 11.99 4.11
C GLY A 67 31.07 12.94 3.12
N SER A 68 31.30 12.50 1.87
CA SER A 68 31.98 13.31 0.85
C SER A 68 31.13 14.51 0.40
N LEU A 69 31.80 15.64 0.15
CA LEU A 69 31.28 16.79 -0.58
C LEU A 69 31.78 16.71 -2.02
N VAL A 70 30.85 16.66 -2.97
CA VAL A 70 31.14 16.60 -4.40
C VAL A 70 30.84 17.95 -5.02
N ARG A 71 31.76 18.46 -5.85
CA ARG A 71 31.59 19.71 -6.62
C ARG A 71 31.90 19.46 -8.09
N VAL A 72 31.01 19.86 -8.99
CA VAL A 72 31.27 19.79 -10.44
C VAL A 72 31.93 21.08 -10.89
N LEU A 73 33.23 21.01 -11.19
CA LEU A 73 34.05 22.16 -11.58
C LEU A 73 33.82 22.54 -13.05
N SER A 74 33.64 21.54 -13.92
CA SER A 74 33.35 21.73 -15.34
C SER A 74 32.48 20.61 -15.92
N GLY A 75 31.72 20.92 -16.96
CA GLY A 75 30.89 19.96 -17.70
C GLY A 75 29.73 19.35 -16.89
N ARG A 76 29.58 18.02 -16.92
CA ARG A 76 28.49 17.25 -16.30
C ARG A 76 28.98 15.94 -15.67
N ALA A 77 28.31 15.50 -14.62
CA ALA A 77 28.56 14.24 -13.95
C ALA A 77 27.24 13.53 -13.62
N GLU A 78 27.24 12.21 -13.72
CA GLU A 78 26.16 11.34 -13.26
C GLU A 78 26.69 10.39 -12.19
N PHE A 79 25.94 10.23 -11.11
CA PHE A 79 26.27 9.36 -9.99
C PHE A 79 25.12 8.42 -9.71
N GLU A 80 25.39 7.18 -9.38
CA GLU A 80 24.38 6.18 -8.99
C GLU A 80 24.67 5.67 -7.58
N THR A 81 23.63 5.46 -6.79
CA THR A 81 23.73 4.88 -5.44
C THR A 81 23.26 3.43 -5.45
N ASP A 82 23.64 2.64 -4.44
CA ASP A 82 23.17 1.26 -4.26
C ASP A 82 21.63 1.14 -4.11
N TYR A 83 20.92 2.26 -3.94
CA TYR A 83 19.45 2.33 -3.89
C TYR A 83 18.84 2.93 -5.17
N HIS A 84 19.55 2.82 -6.30
CA HIS A 84 19.09 3.25 -7.62
C HIS A 84 18.71 4.74 -7.69
N ALA A 85 19.33 5.56 -6.84
CA ALA A 85 19.23 7.01 -6.97
C ALA A 85 20.30 7.51 -7.95
N VAL A 86 19.87 8.18 -9.02
CA VAL A 86 20.75 8.74 -10.05
C VAL A 86 20.83 10.25 -9.91
N ILE A 87 21.98 10.77 -9.51
CA ILE A 87 22.24 12.20 -9.35
C ILE A 87 22.84 12.73 -10.64
N ARG A 88 22.21 13.73 -11.26
CA ARG A 88 22.74 14.47 -12.41
C ARG A 88 23.15 15.85 -11.98
N ALA A 89 24.45 16.11 -12.05
CA ALA A 89 25.06 17.37 -11.68
C ALA A 89 25.76 18.03 -12.87
N ARG A 90 25.73 19.35 -12.93
CA ARG A 90 26.37 20.19 -13.95
C ARG A 90 27.36 21.13 -13.30
N LYS A 91 28.21 21.76 -14.12
CA LYS A 91 29.13 22.81 -13.68
C LYS A 91 28.47 23.78 -12.68
N GLY A 92 29.08 23.91 -11.51
CA GLY A 92 28.62 24.78 -10.43
C GLY A 92 27.72 24.10 -9.38
N ASP A 93 27.24 22.88 -9.67
CA ASP A 93 26.51 22.07 -8.69
C ASP A 93 27.48 21.51 -7.65
N SER A 94 27.00 21.47 -6.41
CA SER A 94 27.66 20.70 -5.36
C SER A 94 26.67 20.04 -4.42
N PHE A 95 27.05 18.90 -3.87
CA PHE A 95 26.20 18.17 -2.95
C PHE A 95 27.02 17.33 -1.97
N ARG A 96 26.47 17.14 -0.77
CA ARG A 96 27.00 16.22 0.23
C ARG A 96 26.26 14.89 0.11
N PHE A 97 27.02 13.82 0.02
CA PHE A 97 26.51 12.45 0.08
C PHE A 97 26.75 11.89 1.48
N THR A 98 25.71 11.37 2.11
CA THR A 98 25.79 10.66 3.38
C THR A 98 25.03 9.35 3.25
N ALA A 99 25.58 8.27 3.79
CA ALA A 99 24.92 6.97 3.81
C ALA A 99 25.02 6.41 5.22
N ILE A 100 23.89 5.92 5.75
CA ILE A 100 23.77 5.33 7.08
C ILE A 100 23.19 3.94 6.90
N ALA A 101 23.93 2.92 7.32
CA ALA A 101 23.40 1.57 7.50
C ALA A 101 23.34 1.29 9.01
N PRO A 102 22.15 1.28 9.64
CA PRO A 102 22.05 0.92 11.05
C PRO A 102 22.57 -0.50 11.26
N ALA A 103 23.25 -0.74 12.37
CA ALA A 103 23.76 -2.07 12.70
C ALA A 103 22.62 -3.10 12.68
N GLY A 104 22.71 -4.09 11.79
CA GLY A 104 21.73 -5.18 11.67
C GLY A 104 20.46 -4.87 10.88
N ALA A 105 20.27 -3.65 10.35
CA ALA A 105 19.07 -3.31 9.57
C ALA A 105 19.42 -3.08 8.10
N LYS A 106 18.91 -3.96 7.24
CA LYS A 106 18.52 -3.54 5.90
C LYS A 106 17.08 -3.03 5.98
N PRO A 107 16.76 -1.89 5.35
CA PRO A 107 17.63 -1.17 4.40
C PRO A 107 18.29 0.09 5.00
N GLY A 108 19.41 0.50 4.42
CA GLY A 108 20.12 1.73 4.77
C GLY A 108 19.48 2.97 4.14
N VAL A 109 19.92 4.14 4.60
CA VAL A 109 19.44 5.45 4.17
C VAL A 109 20.57 6.20 3.47
N VAL A 110 20.29 6.70 2.27
CA VAL A 110 21.15 7.64 1.54
C VAL A 110 20.55 9.03 1.65
N ARG A 111 21.38 10.01 1.97
CA ARG A 111 21.05 11.43 2.03
C ARG A 111 21.90 12.20 1.05
N ILE A 112 21.25 12.97 0.19
CA ILE A 112 21.85 13.86 -0.82
C ILE A 112 21.42 15.28 -0.47
N ALA A 113 22.36 16.09 0.02
CA ALA A 113 22.08 17.46 0.41
C ALA A 113 22.76 18.43 -0.56
N ALA A 114 22.00 19.34 -1.18
CA ALA A 114 22.57 20.36 -2.05
C ALA A 114 23.49 21.29 -1.23
N ALA A 115 24.77 21.30 -1.58
CA ALA A 115 25.77 22.21 -1.03
C ALA A 115 25.89 23.40 -2.00
N THR A 116 25.82 24.62 -1.48
CA THR A 116 25.76 25.84 -2.29
C THR A 116 27.02 26.13 -3.11
N SER A 117 26.83 26.82 -4.24
CA SER A 117 27.77 27.80 -4.81
C SER A 117 27.18 29.22 -4.73
N GLU A 118 28.04 30.25 -4.84
CA GLU A 118 27.74 31.67 -4.54
C GLU A 118 26.76 32.38 -5.50
N ARG A 119 26.15 31.69 -6.47
CA ARG A 119 25.17 32.29 -7.40
C ARG A 119 23.83 31.56 -7.37
N ASP A 120 22.77 32.34 -7.56
CA ASP A 120 21.41 32.06 -7.10
C ASP A 120 20.58 31.10 -7.96
N THR A 121 21.18 30.12 -8.63
CA THR A 121 20.45 28.91 -9.08
C THR A 121 21.42 27.86 -9.58
N PRO A 122 21.64 26.81 -8.78
CA PRO A 122 21.52 25.48 -9.36
C PRO A 122 20.50 24.61 -8.62
N SER A 123 19.85 23.75 -9.38
CA SER A 123 18.87 22.78 -8.92
C SER A 123 19.42 21.39 -9.19
N LEU A 124 19.84 20.66 -8.16
CA LEU A 124 20.39 19.32 -8.34
C LEU A 124 19.25 18.39 -8.77
N MET A 125 19.41 17.71 -9.91
CA MET A 125 18.43 16.73 -10.37
C MET A 125 18.82 15.38 -9.83
N VAL A 126 17.95 14.76 -9.03
CA VAL A 126 18.12 13.40 -8.53
C VAL A 126 16.95 12.58 -9.01
N LYS A 127 17.20 11.46 -9.67
CA LYS A 127 16.18 10.48 -10.03
C LYS A 127 16.19 9.34 -9.03
N VAL A 128 15.02 8.80 -8.69
CA VAL A 128 14.89 7.54 -7.94
C VAL A 128 13.89 6.69 -8.71
N GLY A 129 14.37 5.62 -9.35
CA GLY A 129 13.62 4.95 -10.40
C GLY A 129 13.27 5.93 -11.54
N GLU A 130 11.99 5.98 -11.93
CA GLU A 130 11.52 6.90 -12.98
C GLU A 130 11.23 8.33 -12.49
N GLN A 131 11.17 8.54 -11.16
CA GLN A 131 10.79 9.82 -10.58
C GLN A 131 11.97 10.79 -10.48
N GLY A 132 11.79 12.02 -10.96
CA GLY A 132 12.79 13.09 -10.91
C GLY A 132 12.51 14.12 -9.83
N PHE A 133 13.50 14.37 -8.98
CA PHE A 133 13.48 15.32 -7.88
C PHE A 133 14.44 16.46 -8.15
N ARG A 134 13.96 17.69 -8.02
CA ARG A 134 14.77 18.90 -8.14
C ARG A 134 15.07 19.44 -6.75
N ILE A 135 16.31 19.34 -6.31
CA ILE A 135 16.76 19.81 -4.99
C ILE A 135 17.31 21.22 -5.14
N HIS A 136 16.69 22.16 -4.44
CA HIS A 136 17.11 23.57 -4.42
C HIS A 136 18.16 23.81 -3.33
N ARG A 137 18.58 25.07 -3.16
CA ARG A 137 19.55 25.49 -2.14
C ARG A 137 19.13 25.05 -0.74
N ARG A 138 20.03 24.37 -0.02
CA ARG A 138 19.79 23.74 1.30
C ARG A 138 18.76 22.61 1.29
N GLY A 139 18.30 22.23 0.10
CA GLY A 139 17.42 21.09 -0.07
C GLY A 139 18.14 19.80 0.25
N VAL A 140 17.39 18.85 0.81
CA VAL A 140 17.86 17.52 1.16
C VAL A 140 16.90 16.52 0.56
N LEU A 141 17.45 15.47 -0.06
CA LEU A 141 16.71 14.28 -0.45
C LEU A 141 17.24 13.10 0.34
N GLU A 142 16.35 12.40 1.03
CA GLU A 142 16.65 11.14 1.70
C GLU A 142 15.96 10.00 0.94
N VAL A 143 16.71 8.96 0.62
CA VAL A 143 16.26 7.73 -0.03
C VAL A 143 16.57 6.59 0.92
N ALA A 144 15.54 5.95 1.46
CA ALA A 144 15.66 4.79 2.31
C ALA A 144 15.05 3.59 1.61
N GLY A 145 15.81 2.51 1.43
CA GLY A 145 15.18 1.26 1.02
C GLY A 145 14.16 0.84 2.08
N THR A 146 13.07 0.19 1.68
CA THR A 146 12.12 -0.41 2.65
C THR A 146 11.96 -1.91 2.47
N SER A 147 12.08 -2.40 1.24
CA SER A 147 12.00 -3.81 0.87
C SER A 147 12.73 -4.01 -0.47
N PRO A 148 13.04 -5.26 -0.91
CA PRO A 148 13.64 -5.48 -2.22
C PRO A 148 12.80 -4.83 -3.34
N GLY A 149 13.39 -3.87 -4.06
CA GLY A 149 12.70 -3.12 -5.11
C GLY A 149 11.85 -1.93 -4.63
N GLU A 150 11.79 -1.66 -3.32
CA GLU A 150 11.04 -0.54 -2.76
C GLU A 150 11.96 0.46 -2.06
N SER A 151 11.75 1.75 -2.35
CA SER A 151 12.44 2.86 -1.68
C SER A 151 11.45 3.96 -1.31
N THR A 152 11.62 4.49 -0.11
CA THR A 152 10.93 5.69 0.35
C THR A 152 11.80 6.91 0.11
N VAL A 153 11.19 7.98 -0.38
CA VAL A 153 11.88 9.23 -0.70
C VAL A 153 11.28 10.36 0.14
N ARG A 154 12.14 11.10 0.83
CA ARG A 154 11.76 12.29 1.62
C ARG A 154 12.53 13.50 1.11
N THR A 155 11.88 14.67 1.10
CA THR A 155 12.52 15.94 0.72
C THR A 155 12.36 16.97 1.82
N GLU A 156 13.41 17.74 2.09
CA GLU A 156 13.37 18.93 2.93
C GLU A 156 13.87 20.12 2.09
N GLY A 157 13.19 21.27 2.10
CA GLY A 157 13.72 22.51 1.49
C GLY A 157 13.80 22.56 -0.05
N GLY A 158 12.93 21.85 -0.79
CA GLY A 158 12.83 21.94 -2.25
C GLY A 158 11.38 21.82 -2.75
N SER A 159 11.07 22.40 -3.91
CA SER A 159 9.76 22.25 -4.57
C SER A 159 9.79 21.07 -5.56
N PRO A 160 8.83 20.13 -5.51
CA PRO A 160 8.68 19.15 -6.58
C PRO A 160 8.19 19.85 -7.84
N GLN A 161 9.09 20.27 -8.73
CA GLN A 161 8.69 20.72 -10.06
C GLN A 161 8.51 19.50 -10.97
N ILE A 162 7.28 19.04 -11.07
CA ILE A 162 6.83 18.11 -12.11
C ILE A 162 6.67 18.96 -13.38
N PRO A 163 7.46 18.76 -14.45
CA PRO A 163 7.20 19.44 -15.72
C PRO A 163 5.82 19.05 -16.23
N ALA A 164 5.08 20.02 -16.77
CA ALA A 164 3.76 19.80 -17.35
C ALA A 164 3.85 18.89 -18.59
N VAL A 165 3.81 17.58 -18.36
CA VAL A 165 3.56 16.51 -19.32
C VAL A 165 2.82 15.40 -18.56
N GLU A 166 1.82 14.83 -19.23
CA GLU A 166 0.93 13.73 -18.84
C GLU A 166 1.45 12.83 -17.71
N ILE A 167 0.69 12.77 -16.62
CA ILE A 167 1.05 12.06 -15.39
C ILE A 167 0.91 10.55 -15.64
N SER A 168 2.04 9.84 -15.59
CA SER A 168 2.05 8.43 -15.20
C SER A 168 2.91 8.22 -13.94
N ARG A 169 2.18 7.94 -12.85
CA ARG A 169 2.52 7.21 -11.61
C ARG A 169 3.62 7.69 -10.64
N GLU A 170 3.11 8.36 -9.59
CA GLU A 170 3.28 8.12 -8.13
C GLU A 170 4.60 8.34 -7.34
N GLY A 171 4.42 8.98 -6.16
CA GLY A 171 5.39 9.30 -5.08
C GLY A 171 5.56 10.82 -4.87
N ALA A 172 5.36 11.51 -3.75
CA ALA A 172 5.00 11.15 -2.38
C ALA A 172 3.97 12.15 -1.79
N LEU A 173 2.85 11.60 -1.37
CA LEU A 173 1.95 12.08 -0.32
C LEU A 173 1.34 10.74 0.10
N MET A 174 1.53 10.35 1.37
CA MET A 174 1.09 9.05 1.91
C MET A 174 -0.24 8.66 1.26
N ALA A 175 -0.36 7.40 0.82
CA ALA A 175 -1.39 6.89 -0.09
C ALA A 175 -2.85 7.29 0.25
N GLY A 176 -3.14 7.77 1.47
CA GLY A 176 -4.43 8.37 1.83
C GLY A 176 -4.71 9.77 1.25
N ALA A 177 -3.70 10.62 1.02
CA ALA A 177 -3.93 12.01 0.58
C ALA A 177 -4.14 12.17 -0.94
N ARG A 178 -3.68 11.21 -1.75
CA ARG A 178 -3.89 11.21 -3.22
C ARG A 178 -5.31 10.83 -3.60
N ASN A 179 -5.93 9.99 -2.77
CA ASN A 179 -7.35 9.62 -2.89
C ASN A 179 -8.26 10.55 -2.08
N LEU A 180 -7.76 11.70 -1.60
CA LEU A 180 -8.56 12.67 -0.87
C LEU A 180 -9.31 13.55 -1.90
N PRO A 181 -10.64 13.45 -2.03
CA PRO A 181 -11.40 14.40 -2.86
C PRO A 181 -11.18 15.86 -2.43
N PRO A 182 -11.31 16.84 -3.34
CA PRO A 182 -11.34 18.26 -2.97
C PRO A 182 -12.33 18.53 -1.82
N GLY A 183 -11.89 19.28 -0.81
CA GLY A 183 -12.65 19.60 0.40
C GLY A 183 -12.50 18.59 1.56
N ARG A 184 -11.78 17.49 1.37
CA ARG A 184 -11.52 16.48 2.41
C ARG A 184 -10.34 16.84 3.30
N ARG A 185 -10.35 16.31 4.53
CA ARG A 185 -9.43 16.68 5.60
C ARG A 185 -8.71 15.45 6.15
N LEU A 186 -7.40 15.39 5.95
CA LEU A 186 -6.52 14.39 6.56
C LEU A 186 -5.94 14.94 7.87
N VAL A 187 -6.05 14.21 8.97
CA VAL A 187 -5.43 14.58 10.25
C VAL A 187 -4.21 13.70 10.49
N VAL A 188 -3.05 14.32 10.60
CA VAL A 188 -1.77 13.65 10.87
C VAL A 188 -1.42 13.87 12.32
N ALA A 189 -1.38 12.81 13.12
CA ALA A 189 -0.81 12.87 14.47
C ALA A 189 0.70 13.10 14.35
N VAL A 190 1.21 14.11 15.06
CA VAL A 190 2.64 14.42 15.09
C VAL A 190 3.16 14.00 16.46
N ASP A 191 4.00 12.97 16.49
CA ASP A 191 4.65 12.54 17.72
C ASP A 191 5.59 13.67 18.18
N PRO A 192 5.50 14.16 19.43
CA PRO A 192 6.35 15.24 19.91
C PRO A 192 7.78 14.72 20.09
N TYR A 193 8.55 14.71 19.01
CA TYR A 193 9.97 14.39 19.09
C TYR A 193 10.79 15.61 19.52
N PRO A 194 11.72 15.46 20.48
CA PRO A 194 12.61 16.54 20.93
C PRO A 194 13.70 16.78 19.88
N GLY A 195 13.36 17.48 18.81
CA GLY A 195 14.30 17.85 17.75
C GLY A 195 13.96 19.15 17.03
N PHE A 196 12.76 19.72 17.28
CA PHE A 196 12.39 21.03 16.80
C PHE A 196 12.67 22.08 17.86
N GLU A 197 13.88 22.67 17.84
CA GLU A 197 14.10 23.94 18.51
C GLU A 197 13.14 24.97 17.89
N ASN A 198 12.14 25.41 18.66
CA ASN A 198 11.04 26.33 18.30
C ASN A 198 9.74 25.73 17.73
N ALA A 199 9.53 24.41 17.70
CA ALA A 199 8.15 23.94 17.52
C ALA A 199 7.34 24.29 18.80
N PRO A 200 6.18 24.96 18.69
CA PRO A 200 5.32 25.16 19.85
C PRO A 200 5.00 23.78 20.42
N ALA A 201 5.27 23.57 21.71
CA ALA A 201 5.17 22.31 22.44
C ALA A 201 3.74 21.70 22.50
N SER A 202 2.83 22.10 21.62
CA SER A 202 1.39 21.77 21.60
C SER A 202 0.87 21.30 20.24
N LEU A 203 1.74 21.10 19.24
CA LEU A 203 1.36 20.52 17.95
C LEU A 203 1.21 18.99 18.09
N ALA A 204 0.06 18.53 18.59
CA ALA A 204 -0.28 17.10 18.61
C ALA A 204 -0.76 16.58 17.25
N SER A 205 -1.26 17.47 16.38
CA SER A 205 -1.78 17.07 15.08
C SER A 205 -1.75 18.19 14.03
N LEU A 206 -1.65 17.80 12.77
CA LEU A 206 -1.75 18.67 11.59
C LEU A 206 -2.99 18.28 10.79
N SER A 207 -3.78 19.27 10.39
CA SER A 207 -4.88 19.10 9.45
C SER A 207 -4.40 19.46 8.05
N VAL A 208 -4.46 18.52 7.12
CA VAL A 208 -4.16 18.72 5.70
C VAL A 208 -5.47 18.62 4.92
N VAL A 209 -5.91 19.71 4.30
CA VAL A 209 -7.09 19.72 3.43
C VAL A 209 -6.64 19.86 1.98
N ARG A 210 -7.20 19.05 1.08
CA ARG A 210 -6.98 19.24 -0.36
C ARG A 210 -7.99 20.23 -0.90
N GLU A 211 -7.56 21.43 -1.26
CA GLU A 211 -8.42 22.48 -1.81
C GLU A 211 -8.68 22.25 -3.31
N SER A 212 -7.70 21.70 -4.01
CA SER A 212 -7.80 21.35 -5.43
C SER A 212 -6.76 20.29 -5.80
N ASP A 213 -6.68 19.94 -7.08
CA ASP A 213 -5.78 18.88 -7.52
C ASP A 213 -4.30 19.12 -7.22
N SER A 214 -3.91 20.38 -7.07
CA SER A 214 -2.53 20.83 -6.83
C SER A 214 -2.36 21.67 -5.57
N VAL A 215 -3.43 21.94 -4.80
CA VAL A 215 -3.39 22.81 -3.62
C VAL A 215 -3.83 22.06 -2.38
N PHE A 216 -2.97 22.07 -1.36
CA PHE A 216 -3.25 21.53 -0.04
C PHE A 216 -3.04 22.63 1.00
N SER A 217 -4.00 22.80 1.91
CA SER A 217 -3.90 23.69 3.06
C SER A 217 -3.51 22.89 4.29
N VAL A 218 -2.45 23.32 5.00
CA VAL A 218 -1.97 22.67 6.22
C VAL A 218 -2.21 23.60 7.40
N LYS A 219 -2.97 23.14 8.39
CA LYS A 219 -3.28 23.88 9.61
C LYS A 219 -2.78 23.12 10.84
N ALA A 220 -1.97 23.80 11.64
CA ALA A 220 -1.62 23.40 13.00
C ALA A 220 -2.89 23.25 13.86
N LEU A 221 -3.15 22.05 14.39
CA LEU A 221 -4.24 21.84 15.34
C LEU A 221 -3.67 22.00 16.75
N ARG A 222 -4.39 22.74 17.59
CA ARG A 222 -4.00 22.89 19.00
C ARG A 222 -4.33 21.59 19.74
N TYR A 223 -3.48 21.23 20.70
CA TYR A 223 -3.74 20.17 21.66
C TYR A 223 -5.16 20.31 22.24
N GLY A 224 -6.04 19.34 21.97
CA GLY A 224 -7.45 19.34 22.41
C GLY A 224 -8.49 19.69 21.34
N GLU A 225 -8.12 20.13 20.14
CA GLU A 225 -9.05 20.17 19.00
C GLU A 225 -9.30 18.74 18.49
N ASN A 226 -10.36 18.10 18.98
CA ASN A 226 -10.86 16.85 18.41
C ASN A 226 -11.35 17.10 16.98
N VAL A 227 -10.48 16.86 15.99
CA VAL A 227 -10.93 16.75 14.61
C VAL A 227 -11.56 15.38 14.46
N GLN A 228 -12.88 15.33 14.53
CA GLN A 228 -13.62 14.10 14.25
C GLN A 228 -13.32 13.68 12.81
N ALA A 229 -12.75 12.48 12.64
CA ALA A 229 -12.60 11.84 11.34
C ALA A 229 -13.95 11.84 10.62
N THR A 230 -13.95 12.30 9.36
CA THR A 230 -15.17 12.31 8.54
C THR A 230 -15.64 10.88 8.30
N ARG A 231 -16.90 10.72 7.87
CA ARG A 231 -17.46 9.38 7.64
C ARG A 231 -16.66 8.64 6.57
N GLU A 232 -16.14 9.38 5.62
CA GLU A 232 -15.38 8.92 4.46
C GLU A 232 -13.97 8.53 4.84
N ASP A 233 -13.30 9.32 5.70
CA ASP A 233 -12.00 8.93 6.24
C ASP A 233 -12.11 7.57 6.96
N ARG A 234 -13.21 7.36 7.70
CA ARG A 234 -13.47 6.08 8.39
C ARG A 234 -13.72 4.94 7.41
N VAL A 235 -14.39 5.20 6.28
CA VAL A 235 -14.65 4.19 5.24
C VAL A 235 -13.35 3.79 4.56
N ASP A 236 -12.55 4.76 4.13
CA ASP A 236 -11.29 4.53 3.44
C ASP A 236 -10.32 3.75 4.33
N GLU A 237 -10.22 4.13 5.60
CA GLU A 237 -9.45 3.41 6.61
C GLU A 237 -9.96 1.96 6.74
N ALA A 238 -11.28 1.78 6.88
CA ALA A 238 -11.89 0.48 7.07
C ALA A 238 -11.60 -0.47 5.90
N ILE A 239 -11.72 -0.03 4.64
CA ILE A 239 -11.61 -0.90 3.46
C ILE A 239 -10.18 -1.03 2.90
N SER A 240 -9.23 -0.19 3.33
CA SER A 240 -7.85 -0.17 2.84
C SER A 240 -7.15 -1.54 2.91
N GLY A 241 -7.46 -2.35 3.92
CA GLY A 241 -6.94 -3.69 4.15
C GLY A 241 -7.90 -4.83 3.82
N TRP A 242 -8.99 -4.57 3.10
CA TRP A 242 -9.96 -5.61 2.70
C TRP A 242 -9.47 -6.40 1.49
N PRO A 243 -9.85 -7.69 1.37
CA PRO A 243 -9.68 -8.46 0.14
C PRO A 243 -10.26 -7.73 -1.08
N ALA A 244 -9.71 -8.00 -2.25
CA ALA A 244 -10.08 -7.30 -3.48
C ALA A 244 -11.57 -7.47 -3.86
N SER A 245 -12.13 -8.67 -3.67
CA SER A 245 -13.56 -8.98 -3.89
C SER A 245 -14.45 -8.09 -3.03
N SER A 246 -14.27 -8.14 -1.71
CA SER A 246 -15.01 -7.34 -0.73
C SER A 246 -14.89 -5.84 -0.96
N ARG A 247 -13.68 -5.36 -1.28
CA ARG A 247 -13.44 -3.93 -1.55
C ARG A 247 -14.18 -3.47 -2.80
N ARG A 248 -14.13 -4.24 -3.88
CA ARG A 248 -14.84 -3.92 -5.12
C ARG A 248 -16.35 -3.88 -4.91
N THR A 249 -16.90 -4.83 -4.16
CA THR A 249 -18.32 -4.83 -3.80
C THR A 249 -18.69 -3.63 -2.93
N ALA A 250 -17.86 -3.26 -1.95
CA ALA A 250 -18.06 -2.04 -1.16
C ALA A 250 -18.07 -0.78 -2.03
N GLU A 251 -17.12 -0.64 -2.95
CA GLU A 251 -17.05 0.47 -3.90
C GLU A 251 -18.28 0.56 -4.81
N LEU A 252 -18.76 -0.59 -5.30
CA LEU A 252 -20.00 -0.65 -6.10
C LEU A 252 -21.23 -0.21 -5.30
N MET A 253 -21.37 -0.69 -4.05
CA MET A 253 -22.47 -0.27 -3.19
C MET A 253 -22.37 1.22 -2.82
N MET A 254 -21.16 1.73 -2.60
CA MET A 254 -20.96 3.16 -2.37
C MET A 254 -21.34 4.02 -3.58
N SER A 255 -20.96 3.57 -4.78
CA SER A 255 -21.33 4.22 -6.03
C SER A 255 -22.85 4.30 -6.20
N LYS A 256 -23.57 3.24 -5.82
CA LYS A 256 -25.02 3.13 -5.98
C LYS A 256 -25.83 3.83 -4.88
N TYR A 257 -25.45 3.64 -3.62
CA TYR A 257 -26.23 4.02 -2.45
C TYR A 257 -25.61 5.17 -1.63
N GLY A 258 -24.47 5.70 -2.05
CA GLY A 258 -23.71 6.68 -1.27
C GLY A 258 -22.93 6.02 -0.15
N LEU A 259 -22.52 6.79 0.86
CA LEU A 259 -21.68 6.27 1.93
C LEU A 259 -22.48 5.41 2.91
N PRO A 260 -21.87 4.36 3.50
CA PRO A 260 -22.54 3.55 4.52
C PRO A 260 -22.88 4.37 5.76
N ASP A 261 -24.02 4.07 6.36
CA ASP A 261 -24.46 4.66 7.63
C ASP A 261 -23.62 4.18 8.81
N ARG A 262 -23.16 2.92 8.75
CA ARG A 262 -22.34 2.30 9.80
C ARG A 262 -21.05 1.72 9.21
N VAL A 263 -19.93 2.08 9.81
CA VAL A 263 -18.59 1.69 9.39
C VAL A 263 -17.91 0.92 10.51
N SER A 264 -17.29 -0.21 10.17
CA SER A 264 -16.49 -1.01 11.09
C SER A 264 -15.35 -1.68 10.34
N SER A 265 -14.34 -2.18 11.05
CA SER A 265 -13.21 -2.89 10.44
C SER A 265 -13.60 -4.20 9.73
N GLY A 266 -14.77 -4.77 10.06
CA GLY A 266 -15.24 -6.05 9.50
C GLY A 266 -16.43 -5.95 8.54
N LYS A 267 -17.16 -4.84 8.50
CA LYS A 267 -18.32 -4.64 7.60
C LYS A 267 -18.70 -3.17 7.41
N LEU A 268 -19.38 -2.90 6.31
CA LEU A 268 -20.07 -1.64 6.00
C LEU A 268 -21.57 -1.91 5.92
N VAL A 269 -22.39 -1.00 6.46
CA VAL A 269 -23.85 -1.14 6.43
C VAL A 269 -24.51 0.14 5.96
N TRP A 270 -25.44 -0.02 5.00
CA TRP A 270 -26.37 0.99 4.54
C TRP A 270 -27.76 0.65 5.07
N GLU A 271 -28.38 1.62 5.74
CA GLU A 271 -29.75 1.56 6.20
C GLU A 271 -30.64 2.21 5.13
N ASN A 272 -31.76 1.57 4.77
CA ASN A 272 -32.71 2.07 3.78
C ASN A 272 -32.11 2.29 2.36
N SER A 273 -31.22 1.39 1.92
CA SER A 273 -30.64 1.36 0.57
C SER A 273 -31.64 0.92 -0.51
N SER A 274 -32.66 1.76 -0.76
CA SER A 274 -33.79 1.44 -1.64
C SER A 274 -33.32 0.86 -3.00
N PRO A 275 -33.83 -0.31 -3.41
CA PRO A 275 -35.08 -0.92 -2.93
C PRO A 275 -34.93 -1.77 -1.65
N TRP A 276 -33.72 -1.98 -1.16
CA TRP A 276 -33.44 -2.77 0.02
C TRP A 276 -33.75 -2.01 1.32
N LYS A 277 -34.11 -2.77 2.37
CA LYS A 277 -34.24 -2.28 3.75
C LYS A 277 -32.86 -2.07 4.36
N GLU A 278 -31.93 -2.99 4.10
CA GLU A 278 -30.55 -2.92 4.57
C GLU A 278 -29.63 -3.57 3.53
N THR A 279 -28.43 -3.02 3.36
CA THR A 279 -27.34 -3.63 2.60
C THR A 279 -26.11 -3.69 3.48
N THR A 280 -25.48 -4.86 3.58
CA THR A 280 -24.25 -5.07 4.35
C THR A 280 -23.19 -5.70 3.46
N VAL A 281 -22.01 -5.09 3.39
CA VAL A 281 -20.82 -5.68 2.77
C VAL A 281 -19.86 -6.11 3.87
N TYR A 282 -19.39 -7.34 3.82
CA TYR A 282 -18.45 -7.91 4.78
C TYR A 282 -17.02 -7.86 4.26
N ARG A 283 -16.05 -7.69 5.17
CA ARG A 283 -14.63 -7.79 4.85
C ARG A 283 -14.26 -9.20 4.37
N ILE A 284 -14.69 -10.22 5.12
CA ILE A 284 -14.41 -11.62 4.85
C ILE A 284 -15.76 -12.30 4.62
N GLY A 285 -15.94 -12.86 3.42
CA GLY A 285 -17.11 -13.65 3.08
C GLY A 285 -16.94 -15.12 3.45
N THR A 286 -18.04 -15.86 3.38
CA THR A 286 -18.03 -17.33 3.50
C THR A 286 -17.97 -17.94 2.11
N MET A 287 -17.14 -18.96 1.91
CA MET A 287 -17.09 -19.65 0.63
C MET A 287 -18.35 -20.51 0.44
N HIS A 288 -19.04 -20.31 -0.68
CA HIS A 288 -20.23 -21.05 -1.06
C HIS A 288 -20.02 -21.71 -2.43
N ALA A 289 -20.31 -23.00 -2.54
CA ALA A 289 -20.02 -23.79 -3.74
C ALA A 289 -21.17 -23.85 -4.77
N PHE A 290 -22.35 -23.31 -4.45
CA PHE A 290 -23.55 -23.45 -5.27
C PHE A 290 -24.08 -22.10 -5.74
N PRO A 291 -24.53 -21.97 -7.00
CA PRO A 291 -24.43 -22.91 -8.11
C PRO A 291 -23.04 -22.93 -8.73
N LEU A 292 -22.23 -21.91 -8.44
CA LEU A 292 -20.81 -21.81 -8.73
C LEU A 292 -20.08 -21.41 -7.45
N GLN A 293 -18.79 -21.73 -7.37
CA GLN A 293 -17.97 -21.33 -6.24
C GLN A 293 -17.81 -19.79 -6.20
N HIS A 294 -18.26 -19.17 -5.11
CA HIS A 294 -18.16 -17.74 -4.86
C HIS A 294 -18.04 -17.43 -3.37
N GLU A 295 -17.70 -16.17 -3.04
CA GLU A 295 -17.64 -15.69 -1.65
C GLU A 295 -18.90 -14.87 -1.32
N ASP A 296 -19.60 -15.26 -0.26
CA ASP A 296 -20.75 -14.58 0.31
C ASP A 296 -20.31 -13.30 1.06
N ILE A 297 -20.06 -12.23 0.30
CA ILE A 297 -19.56 -10.93 0.81
C ILE A 297 -20.64 -9.85 0.92
N LEU A 298 -21.78 -10.02 0.24
CA LEU A 298 -22.87 -9.06 0.19
C LEU A 298 -24.15 -9.67 0.73
N ARG A 299 -24.68 -9.12 1.83
CA ARG A 299 -26.02 -9.42 2.34
C ARG A 299 -26.96 -8.25 2.08
N GLN A 300 -28.16 -8.54 1.60
CA GLN A 300 -29.20 -7.52 1.44
C GLN A 300 -30.54 -8.04 1.94
N SER A 301 -31.27 -7.19 2.65
CA SER A 301 -32.59 -7.50 3.21
C SER A 301 -33.69 -6.73 2.49
N ALA A 302 -34.72 -7.43 2.03
CA ALA A 302 -35.96 -6.85 1.53
C ALA A 302 -37.01 -6.81 2.64
N ALA A 303 -37.81 -5.73 2.68
CA ALA A 303 -39.01 -5.71 3.50
C ALA A 303 -40.05 -6.63 2.85
N TYR A 304 -40.27 -7.79 3.47
CA TYR A 304 -41.23 -8.80 3.02
C TYR A 304 -41.68 -9.63 4.22
N GLU A 305 -42.99 -9.77 4.42
CA GLU A 305 -43.55 -10.56 5.51
C GLU A 305 -43.61 -12.03 5.11
N VAL A 306 -42.88 -12.88 5.83
CA VAL A 306 -42.77 -14.31 5.54
C VAL A 306 -43.73 -15.08 6.44
N PRO A 307 -44.69 -15.85 5.89
CA PRO A 307 -45.54 -16.72 6.69
C PRO A 307 -44.70 -17.74 7.47
N ARG A 308 -44.96 -17.90 8.77
CA ARG A 308 -44.10 -18.69 9.68
C ARG A 308 -44.01 -20.15 9.27
N GLU A 309 -45.13 -20.69 8.79
CA GLU A 309 -45.29 -22.05 8.29
C GLU A 309 -44.46 -22.34 7.03
N LYS A 310 -44.03 -21.31 6.32
CA LYS A 310 -43.24 -21.42 5.08
C LYS A 310 -41.73 -21.43 5.29
N GLY A 311 -41.25 -21.24 6.52
CA GLY A 311 -39.81 -21.30 6.86
C GLY A 311 -39.11 -22.56 6.32
N PRO A 312 -39.64 -23.78 6.51
CA PRO A 312 -39.03 -25.00 6.01
C PRO A 312 -38.91 -25.08 4.47
N GLU A 313 -39.78 -24.41 3.71
CA GLU A 313 -39.69 -24.38 2.25
C GLU A 313 -38.51 -23.51 1.79
N LEU A 314 -38.23 -22.40 2.48
CA LEU A 314 -37.08 -21.56 2.20
C LEU A 314 -35.75 -22.22 2.58
N GLU A 315 -35.72 -22.98 3.67
CA GLU A 315 -34.52 -23.75 4.06
C GLU A 315 -34.14 -24.79 2.99
N ARG A 316 -35.13 -25.42 2.32
CA ARG A 316 -34.89 -26.37 1.23
C ARG A 316 -34.37 -25.72 -0.05
N LEU A 317 -34.58 -24.41 -0.21
CA LEU A 317 -34.18 -23.70 -1.42
C LEU A 317 -32.65 -23.62 -1.55
N ASP A 318 -31.96 -23.37 -0.42
CA ASP A 318 -30.49 -23.39 -0.30
C ASP A 318 -29.77 -22.54 -1.37
N ILE A 319 -30.26 -21.32 -1.62
CA ILE A 319 -29.67 -20.34 -2.57
C ILE A 319 -29.18 -19.07 -1.85
N GLY A 320 -28.79 -19.18 -0.58
CA GLY A 320 -28.31 -18.04 0.21
C GLY A 320 -29.42 -17.15 0.79
N VAL A 321 -30.66 -17.65 0.89
CA VAL A 321 -31.81 -16.91 1.45
C VAL A 321 -32.00 -17.23 2.93
N SER A 322 -32.35 -16.23 3.72
CA SER A 322 -32.72 -16.39 5.14
C SER A 322 -33.85 -15.43 5.53
N VAL A 323 -34.60 -15.80 6.58
CA VAL A 323 -35.69 -14.98 7.13
C VAL A 323 -35.20 -14.25 8.37
N GLU A 324 -35.52 -12.96 8.49
CA GLU A 324 -35.25 -12.20 9.71
C GLU A 324 -36.05 -12.74 10.91
N ARG A 325 -35.53 -12.58 12.13
CA ARG A 325 -36.11 -13.19 13.35
C ARG A 325 -37.58 -12.79 13.59
N ASP A 326 -37.97 -11.59 13.17
CA ASP A 326 -39.33 -11.08 13.33
C ASP A 326 -40.28 -11.46 12.17
N TYR A 327 -39.78 -12.18 11.17
CA TYR A 327 -40.48 -12.60 9.95
C TYR A 327 -40.92 -11.43 9.06
N LYS A 328 -40.36 -10.22 9.25
CA LYS A 328 -40.67 -9.02 8.47
C LYS A 328 -39.57 -8.63 7.49
N GLY A 329 -38.63 -9.54 7.26
CA GLY A 329 -37.55 -9.34 6.31
C GLY A 329 -37.13 -10.66 5.68
N LEU A 330 -36.82 -10.58 4.38
CA LEU A 330 -36.24 -11.66 3.60
C LEU A 330 -34.87 -11.22 3.13
N SER A 331 -33.83 -11.92 3.57
CA SER A 331 -32.45 -11.60 3.26
C SER A 331 -31.88 -12.57 2.24
N ALA A 332 -31.04 -12.08 1.35
CA ALA A 332 -30.15 -12.90 0.54
C ALA A 332 -28.68 -12.55 0.82
N VAL A 333 -27.81 -13.53 0.62
CA VAL A 333 -26.36 -13.39 0.68
C VAL A 333 -25.75 -13.96 -0.59
N SER A 334 -24.84 -13.22 -1.21
CA SER A 334 -24.11 -13.63 -2.42
C SER A 334 -22.84 -12.76 -2.59
N ASP A 335 -22.18 -12.85 -3.75
CA ASP A 335 -21.05 -12.00 -4.15
C ASP A 335 -21.50 -10.69 -4.84
N SER A 336 -22.78 -10.62 -5.24
CA SER A 336 -23.33 -9.56 -6.08
C SER A 336 -24.80 -9.26 -5.77
N GLU A 337 -25.21 -8.03 -6.05
CA GLU A 337 -26.58 -7.58 -5.81
C GLU A 337 -27.59 -8.24 -6.76
N ASP A 338 -27.19 -8.45 -8.01
CA ASP A 338 -27.95 -9.17 -9.02
C ASP A 338 -28.31 -10.59 -8.55
N GLY A 339 -27.35 -11.28 -7.91
CA GLY A 339 -27.57 -12.58 -7.27
C GLY A 339 -28.59 -12.50 -6.14
N ASN A 340 -28.50 -11.46 -5.30
CA ASN A 340 -29.45 -11.23 -4.21
C ASN A 340 -30.88 -10.94 -4.72
N PHE A 341 -31.03 -10.14 -5.79
CA PHE A 341 -32.35 -9.93 -6.40
C PHE A 341 -32.94 -11.24 -6.90
N LEU A 342 -32.15 -12.04 -7.63
CA LEU A 342 -32.57 -13.34 -8.15
C LEU A 342 -33.03 -14.27 -7.01
N ALA A 343 -32.22 -14.37 -5.96
CA ALA A 343 -32.50 -15.23 -4.81
C ALA A 343 -33.80 -14.83 -4.10
N VAL A 344 -33.98 -13.54 -3.81
CA VAL A 344 -35.17 -13.02 -3.12
C VAL A 344 -36.43 -13.17 -3.98
N ASN A 345 -36.34 -12.90 -5.28
CA ASN A 345 -37.48 -13.06 -6.18
C ASN A 345 -37.97 -14.52 -6.23
N LEU A 346 -37.04 -15.48 -6.36
CA LEU A 346 -37.38 -16.90 -6.39
C LEU A 346 -37.90 -17.39 -5.04
N ALA A 347 -37.35 -16.90 -3.93
CA ALA A 347 -37.89 -17.18 -2.61
C ALA A 347 -39.34 -16.71 -2.47
N VAL A 348 -39.69 -15.52 -2.99
CA VAL A 348 -41.08 -15.03 -2.97
C VAL A 348 -42.01 -15.90 -3.81
N GLU A 349 -41.58 -16.40 -4.96
CA GLU A 349 -42.39 -17.35 -5.76
C GLU A 349 -42.63 -18.67 -5.02
N VAL A 350 -41.64 -19.17 -4.28
CA VAL A 350 -41.82 -20.34 -3.39
C VAL A 350 -42.84 -20.03 -2.28
N LEU A 351 -42.72 -18.87 -1.64
CA LEU A 351 -43.65 -18.46 -0.59
C LEU A 351 -45.10 -18.33 -1.08
N LYS A 352 -45.29 -17.89 -2.34
CA LYS A 352 -46.61 -17.81 -3.00
C LYS A 352 -47.14 -19.16 -3.49
N GLY A 353 -46.28 -20.19 -3.58
CA GLY A 353 -46.62 -21.48 -4.16
C GLY A 353 -46.59 -21.51 -5.69
N ASP A 354 -46.04 -20.48 -6.33
CA ASP A 354 -45.86 -20.41 -7.79
C ASP A 354 -44.74 -21.36 -8.27
N LYS A 355 -43.79 -21.70 -7.39
CA LYS A 355 -42.72 -22.67 -7.61
C LYS A 355 -42.51 -23.57 -6.40
N THR A 356 -42.07 -24.79 -6.63
CA THR A 356 -41.47 -25.61 -5.57
C THR A 356 -40.02 -25.16 -5.29
N PRO A 357 -39.45 -25.45 -4.11
CA PRO A 357 -38.04 -25.16 -3.82
C PRO A 357 -37.08 -25.69 -4.87
N GLU A 358 -37.34 -26.89 -5.40
CA GLU A 358 -36.51 -27.54 -6.42
C GLU A 358 -36.58 -26.78 -7.75
N GLN A 359 -37.78 -26.41 -8.20
CA GLN A 359 -37.97 -25.62 -9.42
C GLN A 359 -37.30 -24.24 -9.32
N ALA A 360 -37.39 -23.61 -8.16
CA ALA A 360 -36.75 -22.33 -7.89
C ALA A 360 -35.21 -22.47 -7.89
N ARG A 361 -34.66 -23.52 -7.28
CA ARG A 361 -33.22 -23.82 -7.30
C ARG A 361 -32.68 -24.09 -8.71
N GLU A 362 -33.43 -24.83 -9.54
CA GLU A 362 -33.09 -25.03 -10.94
C GLU A 362 -33.11 -23.72 -11.74
N THR A 363 -34.12 -22.88 -11.49
CA THR A 363 -34.25 -21.56 -12.11
C THR A 363 -33.08 -20.67 -11.71
N TYR A 364 -32.69 -20.68 -10.43
CA TYR A 364 -31.52 -19.96 -9.91
C TYR A 364 -30.24 -20.36 -10.66
N SER A 365 -29.98 -21.68 -10.72
CA SER A 365 -28.80 -22.22 -11.39
C SER A 365 -28.74 -21.80 -12.85
N ARG A 366 -29.85 -21.94 -13.58
CA ARG A 366 -29.93 -21.57 -15.00
C ARG A 366 -29.70 -20.08 -15.21
N ALA A 367 -30.30 -19.23 -14.37
CA ALA A 367 -30.15 -17.79 -14.47
C ALA A 367 -28.70 -17.34 -14.24
N ILE A 368 -28.01 -17.92 -13.25
CA ILE A 368 -26.59 -17.64 -12.99
C ILE A 368 -25.72 -18.07 -14.18
N MET A 369 -25.94 -19.25 -14.76
CA MET A 369 -25.18 -19.70 -15.94
C MET A 369 -25.39 -18.79 -17.15
N LEU A 370 -26.63 -18.37 -17.41
CA LEU A 370 -26.93 -17.43 -18.49
C LEU A 370 -26.31 -16.05 -18.25
N SER A 371 -26.28 -15.59 -16.99
CA SER A 371 -25.62 -14.34 -16.61
C SER A 371 -24.10 -14.40 -16.84
N ALA A 372 -23.47 -15.55 -16.60
CA ALA A 372 -22.06 -15.77 -16.93
C ALA A 372 -21.78 -15.69 -18.44
N GLU A 373 -22.77 -15.96 -19.28
CA GLU A 373 -22.73 -15.75 -20.74
C GLU A 373 -23.10 -14.31 -21.16
N GLY A 374 -23.30 -13.39 -20.21
CA GLY A 374 -23.66 -12.00 -20.46
C GLY A 374 -25.14 -11.76 -20.78
N LYS A 375 -26.01 -12.75 -20.54
CA LYS A 375 -27.46 -12.59 -20.72
C LYS A 375 -28.10 -12.04 -19.45
N SER A 376 -28.92 -11.01 -19.59
CA SER A 376 -29.70 -10.44 -18.47
C SER A 376 -31.00 -11.20 -18.24
N SER A 377 -31.47 -11.24 -16.98
CA SER A 377 -32.77 -11.77 -16.59
C SER A 377 -33.56 -10.72 -15.81
N PRO A 378 -34.89 -10.59 -15.98
CA PRO A 378 -35.71 -9.70 -15.13
C PRO A 378 -35.52 -9.98 -13.63
N TYR A 379 -35.23 -11.23 -13.26
CA TYR A 379 -34.99 -11.62 -11.87
C TYR A 379 -33.78 -10.94 -11.23
N THR A 380 -32.81 -10.44 -12.00
CA THR A 380 -31.57 -9.84 -11.46
C THR A 380 -31.62 -8.31 -11.40
N GLN A 381 -32.65 -7.68 -11.96
CA GLN A 381 -32.69 -6.22 -12.15
C GLN A 381 -33.43 -5.47 -11.04
N GLY A 382 -34.18 -6.18 -10.20
CA GLY A 382 -35.01 -5.59 -9.16
C GLY A 382 -36.02 -6.59 -8.61
N PHE A 383 -36.88 -6.14 -7.68
CA PHE A 383 -37.94 -6.98 -7.15
C PHE A 383 -39.09 -7.16 -8.15
N LEU A 384 -39.54 -8.41 -8.30
CA LEU A 384 -40.69 -8.79 -9.12
C LEU A 384 -42.00 -8.86 -8.33
N PHE A 385 -41.98 -8.40 -7.08
CA PHE A 385 -43.12 -8.34 -6.18
C PHE A 385 -43.30 -6.92 -5.64
N GLN A 386 -44.53 -6.61 -5.24
CA GLN A 386 -44.81 -5.34 -4.56
C GLN A 386 -44.31 -5.41 -3.12
N ARG A 387 -43.58 -4.36 -2.71
CA ARG A 387 -43.17 -4.17 -1.32
C ARG A 387 -44.34 -3.56 -0.52
N PRO A 388 -44.47 -3.86 0.78
CA PRO A 388 -45.49 -3.29 1.66
C PRO A 388 -45.47 -1.76 1.72
#